data_AF-A0A6P8PYL4-F1
#
_entry.id   AF-A0A6P8PYL4-F1
#
_cell.length_a   1.000
_cell.length_b   1.000
_cell.length_c   1.000
_cell.angle_alpha   90.00
_cell.angle_beta   90.00
_cell.angle_gamma   90.00
#
_symmetry.space_group_name_H-M   'P 1'
#
loop_
_entity.id
_entity.type
_entity.pdbx_description
1 polymer ?
#
loop_
_entity_poly.entity_id
_entity_poly.type
_entity_poly.pdbx_seq_one_letter_code
_entity_poly.pdbx_strand_id
1 'polypeptide(L)'
;MASAEDLKFQEFEEASDLLASNPEATTTSINDSQNNIQVNMNFNKEEEEEEGNGEETDQTELLGKKQQQPGFWTFEYYQTFFDVDTKQVLNRIMGSLLPLPGKNFVRYHLRNTPDLYGPFWICATLVFTVAFSSNLHSLFQRNNSTFHYHPEFNKVTIAGIAIFSYAWLVPLGLWGFLQWRKGISMGVFSYTLLETICVYGYSLFVYIPTAFLAVAPYEWLGWVLLSFAMILSGSVLLLTFWPSIRGDTRLASLITVTCIVAFHALLTLGCKLYFFPSWRSTDSDVRHTTAAAPHTVKMAHSTLVAHMVKSGV
;
A
#
# COMPACT_ATOMS: atom_id res chain seq x y z
N MET A 1 -3.29 -37.60 30.99
CA MET A 1 -2.48 -38.28 29.95
C MET A 1 -3.36 -39.33 29.32
N ALA A 2 -3.94 -39.03 28.16
CA ALA A 2 -4.71 -40.00 27.38
C ALA A 2 -3.73 -40.83 26.53
N SER A 3 -3.88 -42.15 26.59
CA SER A 3 -2.99 -43.12 25.92
C SER A 3 -3.22 -43.12 24.42
N ALA A 4 -2.14 -43.24 23.64
CA ALA A 4 -2.15 -43.28 22.17
C ALA A 4 -2.65 -44.60 21.56
N GLU A 5 -3.38 -45.42 22.33
CA GLU A 5 -3.91 -46.72 21.89
C GLU A 5 -5.43 -46.70 21.60
N ASP A 6 -6.13 -45.58 21.85
CA ASP A 6 -7.58 -45.44 21.65
C ASP A 6 -7.98 -44.95 20.24
N LEU A 7 -7.03 -44.92 19.30
CA LEU A 7 -7.21 -44.44 17.92
C LEU A 7 -6.82 -45.49 16.88
N LYS A 8 -7.15 -46.77 17.16
CA LYS A 8 -6.94 -47.88 16.23
C LYS A 8 -8.28 -48.53 15.81
N PHE A 9 -8.60 -48.35 14.53
CA PHE A 9 -9.29 -49.29 13.63
C PHE A 9 -10.75 -49.71 13.89
N GLN A 10 -11.57 -48.88 14.53
CA GLN A 10 -13.01 -49.19 14.64
C GLN A 10 -13.77 -49.01 13.30
N GLU A 11 -13.34 -48.05 12.47
CA GLU A 11 -14.00 -47.70 11.20
C GLU A 11 -13.83 -48.79 10.11
N PHE A 12 -12.76 -49.59 10.17
CA PHE A 12 -12.52 -50.67 9.21
C PHE A 12 -13.22 -51.98 9.58
N GLU A 13 -13.45 -52.22 10.88
CA GLU A 13 -14.16 -53.40 11.37
C GLU A 13 -15.67 -53.26 11.09
N GLU A 14 -16.22 -52.05 11.28
CA GLU A 14 -17.62 -51.71 10.93
C GLU A 14 -17.89 -51.87 9.42
N ALA A 15 -16.96 -51.45 8.57
CA ALA A 15 -17.08 -51.64 7.12
C ALA A 15 -17.01 -53.13 6.70
N SER A 16 -16.27 -53.97 7.43
CA SER A 16 -16.23 -55.42 7.21
C SER A 16 -17.52 -56.12 7.67
N ASP A 17 -18.06 -55.75 8.82
CA ASP A 17 -19.31 -56.31 9.35
C ASP A 17 -20.52 -55.93 8.46
N LEU A 18 -20.53 -54.70 7.92
CA LEU A 18 -21.56 -54.26 6.99
C LEU A 18 -21.49 -55.01 5.64
N LEU A 19 -20.28 -55.33 5.15
CA LEU A 19 -20.09 -56.13 3.93
C LEU A 19 -20.41 -57.63 4.14
N ALA A 20 -20.23 -58.16 5.35
CA ALA A 20 -20.64 -59.52 5.69
C ALA A 20 -22.18 -59.66 5.81
N SER A 21 -22.87 -58.58 6.16
CA SER A 21 -24.33 -58.57 6.37
C SER A 21 -25.16 -58.54 5.08
N ASN A 22 -24.63 -58.04 3.96
CA ASN A 22 -25.35 -57.95 2.70
C ASN A 22 -24.44 -58.10 1.45
N PRO A 23 -24.27 -59.32 0.91
CA PRO A 23 -23.37 -59.59 -0.21
C PRO A 23 -23.84 -59.09 -1.59
N GLU A 24 -24.97 -58.39 -1.71
CA GLU A 24 -25.50 -57.84 -2.97
C GLU A 24 -25.50 -56.30 -3.05
N ALA A 25 -24.80 -55.60 -2.15
CA ALA A 25 -24.66 -54.14 -2.23
C ALA A 25 -23.90 -53.72 -3.51
N THR A 26 -24.66 -53.18 -4.47
CA THR A 26 -24.20 -52.81 -5.81
C THR A 26 -23.32 -51.55 -5.76
N THR A 27 -22.05 -51.69 -6.17
CA THR A 27 -21.15 -50.56 -6.44
C THR A 27 -21.40 -50.02 -7.84
N THR A 28 -21.89 -48.78 -7.97
CA THR A 28 -22.12 -48.12 -9.27
C THR A 28 -20.78 -47.62 -9.84
N SER A 29 -20.26 -48.32 -10.84
CA SER A 29 -19.10 -47.91 -11.64
C SER A 29 -19.46 -46.82 -12.64
N ILE A 30 -18.68 -45.75 -12.68
CA ILE A 30 -18.73 -44.67 -13.68
C ILE A 30 -18.24 -45.22 -15.03
N ASN A 31 -19.04 -45.10 -16.09
CA ASN A 31 -18.63 -45.38 -17.46
C ASN A 31 -18.91 -44.19 -18.37
N ASP A 32 -17.92 -43.80 -19.17
CA ASP A 32 -17.91 -42.67 -20.09
C ASP A 32 -18.98 -42.80 -21.18
N SER A 33 -19.74 -41.74 -21.43
CA SER A 33 -20.51 -41.53 -22.65
C SER A 33 -20.74 -40.04 -22.89
N GLN A 34 -20.08 -39.50 -23.93
CA GLN A 34 -20.37 -38.19 -24.52
C GLN A 34 -21.86 -38.09 -24.89
N ASN A 35 -22.54 -37.02 -24.45
CA ASN A 35 -23.56 -36.34 -25.26
C ASN A 35 -23.84 -34.92 -24.71
N ASN A 36 -23.96 -34.00 -25.66
CA ASN A 36 -24.14 -32.56 -25.48
C ASN A 36 -25.43 -32.23 -24.73
N ILE A 37 -25.35 -31.40 -23.68
CA ILE A 37 -26.52 -30.73 -23.10
C ILE A 37 -26.28 -29.21 -23.12
N GLN A 38 -26.99 -28.55 -24.04
CA GLN A 38 -27.27 -27.12 -24.00
C GLN A 38 -28.09 -26.81 -22.75
N VAL A 39 -27.58 -25.93 -21.89
CA VAL A 39 -28.33 -25.42 -20.74
C VAL A 39 -28.88 -24.04 -21.10
N ASN A 40 -30.15 -24.02 -21.51
CA ASN A 40 -30.99 -22.83 -21.64
C ASN A 40 -31.70 -22.62 -20.30
N MET A 41 -31.40 -21.53 -19.58
CA MET A 41 -32.09 -21.17 -18.34
C MET A 41 -32.99 -19.97 -18.62
N ASN A 42 -34.25 -20.28 -18.95
CA ASN A 42 -35.33 -19.31 -18.90
C ASN A 42 -35.76 -19.11 -17.45
N PHE A 43 -35.85 -17.84 -17.09
CA PHE A 43 -36.34 -17.32 -15.82
C PHE A 43 -37.87 -17.32 -15.83
N ASN A 44 -38.48 -17.94 -14.82
CA ASN A 44 -39.74 -17.54 -14.17
C ASN A 44 -40.28 -18.70 -13.34
N LYS A 45 -40.71 -18.39 -12.11
CA LYS A 45 -42.04 -18.70 -11.54
C LYS A 45 -41.90 -18.70 -10.01
N GLU A 46 -42.32 -17.60 -9.39
CA GLU A 46 -43.60 -17.39 -8.68
C GLU A 46 -43.61 -18.02 -7.29
N GLU A 47 -44.12 -17.20 -6.38
CA GLU A 47 -44.32 -17.38 -4.96
C GLU A 47 -45.40 -18.45 -4.72
N GLU A 48 -45.11 -19.43 -3.87
CA GLU A 48 -46.13 -20.22 -3.19
C GLU A 48 -45.78 -20.26 -1.70
N GLU A 49 -46.70 -19.69 -0.91
CA GLU A 49 -46.75 -19.73 0.54
C GLU A 49 -47.28 -21.11 0.98
N GLU A 50 -46.61 -21.79 1.90
CA GLU A 50 -47.27 -22.73 2.81
C GLU A 50 -46.66 -22.63 4.22
N GLU A 51 -47.54 -22.32 5.17
CA GLU A 51 -47.31 -22.38 6.61
C GLU A 51 -47.30 -23.84 7.09
N GLY A 52 -46.33 -24.20 7.94
CA GLY A 52 -46.27 -25.48 8.62
C GLY A 52 -45.37 -25.42 9.85
N ASN A 53 -46.02 -25.33 11.02
CA ASN A 53 -45.47 -25.17 12.37
C ASN A 53 -44.64 -26.39 12.87
N GLY A 54 -43.54 -26.14 13.60
CA GLY A 54 -43.04 -27.08 14.62
C GLY A 54 -41.51 -27.33 14.67
N GLU A 55 -40.84 -26.59 15.56
CA GLU A 55 -39.67 -27.03 16.35
C GLU A 55 -38.35 -27.42 15.65
N GLU A 56 -37.57 -26.43 15.20
CA GLU A 56 -36.09 -26.52 15.14
C GLU A 56 -35.44 -25.16 15.46
N THR A 57 -35.52 -24.75 16.73
CA THR A 57 -34.69 -23.67 17.27
C THR A 57 -33.37 -24.28 17.78
N ASP A 58 -32.28 -24.05 17.04
CA ASP A 58 -30.90 -23.82 17.53
C ASP A 58 -29.80 -24.28 16.54
N GLN A 59 -30.12 -24.93 15.42
CA GLN A 59 -29.11 -25.33 14.42
C GLN A 59 -29.17 -24.57 13.08
N THR A 60 -30.23 -23.81 12.82
CA THR A 60 -30.41 -23.05 11.59
C THR A 60 -29.77 -21.65 11.61
N GLU A 61 -29.41 -21.12 12.79
CA GLU A 61 -28.76 -19.81 12.91
C GLU A 61 -27.26 -19.84 12.58
N LEU A 62 -26.62 -21.03 12.60
CA LEU A 62 -25.18 -21.21 12.39
C LEU A 62 -24.76 -21.51 10.94
N LEU A 63 -25.70 -21.89 10.06
CA LEU A 63 -25.39 -22.26 8.66
C LEU A 63 -26.06 -21.33 7.62
N GLY A 64 -26.81 -20.33 8.08
CA GLY A 64 -27.63 -19.47 7.23
C GLY A 64 -27.17 -18.02 7.09
N LYS A 65 -26.04 -17.60 7.70
CA LYS A 65 -25.50 -16.26 7.43
C LYS A 65 -24.76 -16.29 6.10
N LYS A 66 -25.51 -16.42 5.02
CA LYS A 66 -25.15 -15.90 3.70
C LYS A 66 -24.94 -14.41 3.95
N GLN A 67 -23.74 -14.01 4.37
CA GLN A 67 -23.41 -12.63 4.65
C GLN A 67 -23.76 -11.87 3.38
N GLN A 68 -24.89 -11.17 3.40
CA GLN A 68 -25.20 -10.21 2.38
C GLN A 68 -23.99 -9.30 2.33
N GLN A 69 -23.38 -9.18 1.15
CA GLN A 69 -22.21 -8.34 0.98
C GLN A 69 -22.58 -6.96 1.55
N PRO A 70 -21.90 -6.50 2.61
CA PRO A 70 -22.28 -5.28 3.30
C PRO A 70 -22.35 -4.14 2.29
N GLY A 71 -23.40 -3.32 2.37
CA GLY A 71 -23.55 -2.20 1.45
C GLY A 71 -22.31 -1.30 1.52
N PHE A 72 -21.87 -0.70 0.41
CA PHE A 72 -20.58 0.00 0.34
C PHE A 72 -20.42 1.19 1.30
N TRP A 73 -21.51 1.67 1.90
CA TRP A 73 -21.53 2.74 2.91
C TRP A 73 -21.43 2.24 4.35
N THR A 74 -21.48 0.93 4.57
CA THR A 74 -21.44 0.34 5.91
C THR A 74 -20.00 0.19 6.39
N PHE A 75 -19.81 0.27 7.70
CA PHE A 75 -18.50 0.10 8.30
C PHE A 75 -17.96 -1.32 8.07
N GLU A 76 -18.85 -2.31 8.12
CA GLU A 76 -18.59 -3.73 7.87
C GLU A 76 -17.96 -3.95 6.49
N TYR A 77 -18.38 -3.19 5.47
CA TYR A 77 -17.77 -3.24 4.15
C TYR A 77 -16.29 -2.86 4.18
N TYR A 78 -15.94 -1.75 4.83
CA TYR A 78 -14.54 -1.31 4.91
C TYR A 78 -13.68 -2.17 5.83
N GLN A 79 -14.27 -2.73 6.90
CA GLN A 79 -13.57 -3.60 7.84
C GLN A 79 -12.91 -4.80 7.13
N THR A 80 -13.55 -5.35 6.09
CA THR A 80 -13.01 -6.48 5.30
C THR A 80 -11.65 -6.17 4.65
N PHE A 81 -11.34 -4.90 4.34
CA PHE A 81 -10.04 -4.51 3.76
C PHE A 81 -8.94 -4.29 4.80
N PHE A 82 -9.28 -4.31 6.09
CA PHE A 82 -8.37 -4.20 7.22
C PHE A 82 -8.21 -5.50 8.01
N ASP A 83 -9.11 -6.46 7.81
CA ASP A 83 -9.06 -7.79 8.42
C ASP A 83 -8.06 -8.70 7.67
N VAL A 84 -6.77 -8.51 7.93
CA VAL A 84 -5.67 -9.16 7.20
C VAL A 84 -4.66 -9.76 8.16
N ASP A 85 -4.25 -11.01 7.91
CA ASP A 85 -3.20 -11.65 8.70
C ASP A 85 -1.81 -11.07 8.39
N THR A 86 -0.96 -11.03 9.41
CA THR A 86 0.46 -10.62 9.28
C THR A 86 1.20 -11.43 8.21
N LYS A 87 0.93 -12.74 8.11
CA LYS A 87 1.56 -13.60 7.09
C LYS A 87 1.19 -13.18 5.67
N GLN A 88 -0.04 -12.71 5.46
CA GLN A 88 -0.49 -12.23 4.16
C GLN A 88 0.25 -10.94 3.77
N VAL A 89 0.37 -10.00 4.71
CA VAL A 89 1.12 -8.74 4.50
C VAL A 89 2.60 -9.03 4.19
N LEU A 90 3.25 -9.93 4.95
CA LEU A 90 4.64 -10.31 4.72
C LEU A 90 4.84 -10.97 3.35
N ASN A 91 3.94 -11.85 2.92
CA ASN A 91 4.01 -12.45 1.59
C ASN A 91 3.86 -11.41 0.47
N ARG A 92 3.01 -10.40 0.66
CA ARG A 92 2.84 -9.28 -0.29
C ARG A 92 4.08 -8.39 -0.32
N ILE A 93 4.69 -8.10 0.82
CA ILE A 93 5.98 -7.39 0.90
C ILE A 93 7.10 -8.17 0.19
N MET A 94 7.23 -9.46 0.46
CA MET A 94 8.26 -10.29 -0.18
C MET A 94 8.05 -10.36 -1.70
N GLY A 95 6.80 -10.43 -2.15
CA GLY A 95 6.46 -10.35 -3.58
C GLY A 95 6.78 -8.99 -4.21
N SER A 96 6.69 -7.89 -3.47
CA SER A 96 7.07 -6.55 -3.96
C SER A 96 8.58 -6.31 -3.92
N LEU A 97 9.33 -7.08 -3.14
CA LEU A 97 10.79 -7.03 -3.14
C LEU A 97 11.43 -7.91 -4.23
N LEU A 98 10.73 -8.94 -4.69
CA LEU A 98 11.23 -9.88 -5.69
C LEU A 98 10.30 -9.92 -6.91
N PRO A 99 10.41 -8.92 -7.82
CA PRO A 99 9.65 -8.93 -9.07
C PRO A 99 10.10 -10.10 -9.95
N LEU A 100 9.36 -11.22 -9.90
CA LEU A 100 9.61 -12.39 -10.75
C LEU A 100 8.92 -12.22 -12.11
N PRO A 101 9.66 -12.16 -13.24
CA PRO A 101 9.05 -12.07 -14.55
C PRO A 101 8.22 -13.34 -14.84
N GLY A 102 6.94 -13.15 -15.17
CA GLY A 102 6.00 -14.24 -15.49
C GLY A 102 5.00 -14.61 -14.38
N LYS A 103 5.13 -14.07 -13.16
CA LYS A 103 4.13 -14.22 -12.09
C LYS A 103 3.53 -12.85 -11.77
N ASN A 104 2.31 -12.58 -12.24
CA ASN A 104 1.62 -11.33 -11.94
C ASN A 104 1.37 -11.18 -10.44
N PHE A 105 1.89 -10.11 -9.83
CA PHE A 105 1.74 -9.83 -8.40
C PHE A 105 0.26 -9.84 -7.97
N VAL A 106 -0.63 -9.24 -8.77
CA VAL A 106 -2.07 -9.25 -8.49
C VAL A 106 -2.66 -10.66 -8.52
N ARG A 107 -2.32 -11.47 -9.53
CA ARG A 107 -2.86 -12.83 -9.71
C ARG A 107 -2.38 -13.81 -8.64
N TYR A 108 -1.14 -13.64 -8.15
CA TYR A 108 -0.51 -14.59 -7.24
C TYR A 108 -0.58 -14.15 -5.77
N HIS A 109 -0.56 -12.85 -5.47
CA HIS A 109 -0.52 -12.33 -4.09
C HIS A 109 -1.79 -11.58 -3.67
N LEU A 110 -2.58 -11.03 -4.60
CA LEU A 110 -3.83 -10.31 -4.30
C LEU A 110 -5.08 -11.16 -4.59
N ARG A 111 -4.94 -12.47 -4.79
CA ARG A 111 -5.92 -13.47 -5.27
C ARG A 111 -7.31 -13.36 -4.60
N ASN A 112 -8.06 -12.33 -4.97
CA ASN A 112 -9.39 -11.91 -4.51
C ASN A 112 -9.53 -11.22 -3.13
N THR A 113 -8.46 -10.73 -2.51
CA THR A 113 -8.55 -9.92 -1.26
C THR A 113 -7.60 -8.71 -1.27
N PRO A 114 -7.86 -7.66 -2.06
CA PRO A 114 -7.08 -6.42 -1.94
C PRO A 114 -7.23 -5.85 -0.53
N ASP A 115 -6.14 -5.33 0.04
CA ASP A 115 -6.15 -4.74 1.38
C ASP A 115 -5.74 -3.27 1.36
N LEU A 116 -6.20 -2.53 2.38
CA LEU A 116 -5.77 -1.16 2.65
C LEU A 116 -4.85 -1.09 3.87
N TYR A 117 -4.84 -2.11 4.74
CA TYR A 117 -4.02 -2.16 5.94
C TYR A 117 -2.52 -2.01 5.63
N GLY A 118 -1.96 -2.88 4.80
CA GLY A 118 -0.55 -2.86 4.42
C GLY A 118 -0.13 -1.54 3.76
N PRO A 119 -0.78 -1.11 2.66
CA PRO A 119 -0.51 0.17 2.02
C PRO A 119 -0.51 1.37 2.97
N PHE A 120 -1.50 1.45 3.85
CA PHE A 120 -1.61 2.52 4.84
C PHE A 120 -0.40 2.53 5.80
N TRP A 121 -0.08 1.39 6.40
CA TRP A 121 1.03 1.29 7.36
C TRP A 121 2.40 1.44 6.70
N ILE A 122 2.58 0.96 5.47
CA ILE A 122 3.81 1.18 4.69
C ILE A 122 3.99 2.67 4.43
N CYS A 123 2.94 3.39 4.03
CA CYS A 123 3.02 4.84 3.84
C CYS A 123 3.35 5.57 5.15
N ALA A 124 2.63 5.25 6.24
CA ALA A 124 2.85 5.90 7.54
C ALA A 124 4.28 5.67 8.08
N THR A 125 4.78 4.45 7.99
CA THR A 125 6.15 4.11 8.40
C THR A 125 7.20 4.76 7.51
N LEU A 126 6.95 4.85 6.20
CA LEU A 126 7.83 5.55 5.28
C LEU A 126 7.90 7.05 5.56
N VAL A 127 6.75 7.70 5.82
CA VAL A 127 6.68 9.13 6.21
C VAL A 127 7.54 9.39 7.43
N PHE A 128 7.35 8.59 8.48
CA PHE A 128 8.13 8.70 9.70
C PHE A 128 9.62 8.46 9.44
N THR A 129 9.96 7.40 8.72
CA THR A 129 11.36 7.02 8.44
C THR A 129 12.07 8.09 7.62
N VAL A 130 11.45 8.62 6.56
CA VAL A 130 12.03 9.68 5.72
C VAL A 130 12.27 10.95 6.55
N ALA A 131 11.29 11.38 7.34
CA ALA A 131 11.42 12.57 8.16
C ALA A 131 12.46 12.41 9.27
N PHE A 132 12.48 11.25 9.95
CA PHE A 132 13.47 10.93 10.97
C PHE A 132 14.88 10.84 10.39
N SER A 133 15.05 10.08 9.31
CA SER A 133 16.33 9.93 8.60
C SER A 133 16.84 11.27 8.08
N SER A 134 15.97 12.15 7.57
CA SER A 134 16.35 13.49 7.11
C SER A 134 16.91 14.35 8.24
N ASN A 135 16.28 14.31 9.42
CA ASN A 135 16.77 15.01 10.59
C ASN A 135 18.13 14.46 11.05
N LEU A 136 18.27 13.13 11.07
CA LEU A 136 19.52 12.47 11.44
C LEU A 136 20.65 12.73 10.43
N HIS A 137 20.33 12.72 9.14
CA HIS A 137 21.26 13.08 8.07
C HIS A 137 21.76 14.52 8.20
N SER A 138 20.88 15.47 8.55
CA SER A 138 21.25 16.86 8.81
C SER A 138 22.19 16.99 10.02
N LEU A 139 21.95 16.23 11.09
CA LEU A 139 22.82 16.17 12.26
C LEU A 139 24.23 15.67 11.91
N PHE A 140 24.34 14.56 11.17
CA PHE A 140 25.63 14.01 10.79
C PHE A 140 26.43 14.92 9.84
N GLN A 141 25.76 15.70 9.01
CA GLN A 141 26.43 16.67 8.13
C GLN A 141 26.92 17.91 8.87
N ARG A 142 26.31 18.28 10.01
CA ARG A 142 26.56 19.55 10.71
C ARG A 142 27.36 19.33 12.00
N ASN A 143 28.54 18.72 11.88
CA ASN A 143 29.48 18.50 12.98
C ASN A 143 30.28 19.77 13.36
N ASN A 144 29.60 20.86 13.73
CA ASN A 144 30.24 22.08 14.27
C ASN A 144 29.71 22.36 15.68
N SER A 145 30.64 22.52 16.63
CA SER A 145 30.45 22.49 18.09
C SER A 145 29.71 23.70 18.71
N THR A 146 28.99 24.50 17.92
CA THR A 146 28.31 25.73 18.39
C THR A 146 26.89 25.87 17.84
N PHE A 147 26.15 24.78 17.65
CA PHE A 147 24.82 24.81 17.05
C PHE A 147 23.71 24.40 18.02
N HIS A 148 22.69 25.26 18.16
CA HIS A 148 21.41 24.90 18.78
C HIS A 148 20.55 24.14 17.77
N TYR A 149 20.39 22.83 17.99
CA TYR A 149 19.57 21.98 17.13
C TYR A 149 18.08 22.29 17.28
N HIS A 150 17.43 22.64 16.17
CA HIS A 150 15.98 22.77 16.07
C HIS A 150 15.45 21.67 15.12
N PRO A 151 14.74 20.66 15.64
CA PRO A 151 14.09 19.65 14.80
C PRO A 151 13.10 20.29 13.83
N GLU A 152 13.18 19.93 12.55
CA GLU A 152 12.28 20.45 11.52
C GLU A 152 11.05 19.54 11.40
N PHE A 153 10.06 19.75 12.28
CA PHE A 153 8.81 18.96 12.29
C PHE A 153 8.01 19.06 11.00
N ASN A 154 8.17 20.15 10.23
CA ASN A 154 7.54 20.36 8.94
C ASN A 154 7.89 19.26 7.91
N LYS A 155 9.03 18.58 8.09
CA LYS A 155 9.43 17.44 7.25
C LYS A 155 8.45 16.29 7.32
N VAL A 156 7.84 16.03 8.48
CA VAL A 156 6.83 14.97 8.63
C VAL A 156 5.60 15.31 7.78
N THR A 157 5.12 16.56 7.84
CA THR A 157 3.96 17.02 7.07
C THR A 157 4.22 16.94 5.57
N ILE A 158 5.38 17.40 5.11
CA ILE A 158 5.74 17.39 3.68
C ILE A 158 5.93 15.95 3.18
N ALA A 159 6.57 15.08 3.97
CA ALA A 159 6.67 13.66 3.66
C ALA A 159 5.28 13.01 3.57
N GLY A 160 4.41 13.32 4.54
CA GLY A 160 3.01 12.89 4.56
C GLY A 160 2.28 13.25 3.29
N ILE A 161 2.28 14.54 2.93
CA ILE A 161 1.64 15.02 1.71
C ILE A 161 2.22 14.32 0.48
N ALA A 162 3.55 14.25 0.34
CA ALA A 162 4.19 13.67 -0.84
C ALA A 162 3.89 12.17 -1.00
N ILE A 163 4.05 11.38 0.06
CA ILE A 163 3.90 9.92 0.03
C ILE A 163 2.42 9.53 -0.09
N PHE A 164 1.53 10.11 0.71
CA PHE A 164 0.10 9.77 0.62
C PHE A 164 -0.53 10.29 -0.67
N SER A 165 -0.18 11.49 -1.16
CA SER A 165 -0.71 11.95 -2.45
C SER A 165 -0.24 11.04 -3.58
N TYR A 166 1.02 10.60 -3.57
CA TYR A 166 1.51 9.61 -4.53
C TYR A 166 0.75 8.28 -4.42
N ALA A 167 0.63 7.72 -3.21
CA ALA A 167 0.06 6.39 -2.99
C ALA A 167 -1.46 6.31 -3.25
N TRP A 168 -2.17 7.44 -3.27
CA TRP A 168 -3.61 7.48 -3.51
C TRP A 168 -3.97 8.10 -4.86
N LEU A 169 -3.41 9.27 -5.22
CA LEU A 169 -3.82 9.99 -6.43
C LEU A 169 -3.28 9.35 -7.71
N VAL A 170 -2.04 8.85 -7.70
CA VAL A 170 -1.43 8.22 -8.88
C VAL A 170 -2.17 6.92 -9.27
N PRO A 171 -2.39 5.95 -8.36
CA PRO A 171 -3.16 4.75 -8.70
C PRO A 171 -4.62 5.04 -9.03
N LEU A 172 -5.23 6.09 -8.43
CA LEU A 172 -6.56 6.56 -8.80
C LEU A 172 -6.61 7.05 -10.25
N GLY A 173 -5.65 7.90 -10.65
CA GLY A 173 -5.53 8.40 -12.01
C GLY A 173 -5.27 7.28 -13.03
N LEU A 174 -4.35 6.35 -12.69
CA LEU A 174 -4.08 5.18 -13.51
C LEU A 174 -5.32 4.30 -13.67
N TRP A 175 -6.02 4.00 -12.56
CA TRP A 175 -7.26 3.23 -12.59
C TRP A 175 -8.33 3.90 -13.45
N GLY A 176 -8.54 5.21 -13.27
CA GLY A 176 -9.49 5.98 -14.09
C GLY A 176 -9.16 5.94 -15.57
N PHE A 177 -7.87 6.06 -15.92
CA PHE A 177 -7.40 5.91 -17.29
C PHE A 177 -7.67 4.51 -17.85
N LEU A 178 -7.32 3.45 -17.10
CA LEU A 178 -7.55 2.06 -17.52
C LEU A 178 -9.05 1.76 -17.69
N GLN A 179 -9.89 2.28 -16.80
CA GLN A 179 -11.35 2.12 -16.87
C GLN A 179 -11.94 2.84 -18.09
N TRP A 180 -11.44 4.02 -18.43
CA TRP A 180 -11.81 4.72 -19.66
C TRP A 180 -11.38 3.94 -20.92
N ARG A 181 -10.17 3.38 -20.93
CA ARG A 181 -9.65 2.56 -22.04
C ARG A 181 -10.43 1.26 -22.24
N LYS A 182 -10.89 0.62 -21.16
CA LYS A 182 -11.74 -0.57 -21.20
C LYS A 182 -13.00 -0.36 -22.04
N GLY A 183 -13.62 0.82 -21.96
CA GLY A 183 -14.81 1.16 -22.76
C GLY A 183 -14.54 1.25 -24.27
N ILE A 184 -13.27 1.38 -24.66
CA ILE A 184 -12.82 1.58 -26.04
C ILE A 184 -12.17 0.32 -26.62
N SER A 185 -11.62 -0.57 -25.79
CA SER A 185 -10.89 -1.77 -26.24
C SER A 185 -11.14 -2.97 -25.32
N MET A 186 -11.75 -4.03 -25.88
CA MET A 186 -12.15 -5.25 -25.15
C MET A 186 -10.98 -6.15 -24.68
N GLY A 187 -9.72 -5.79 -25.00
CA GLY A 187 -8.52 -6.57 -24.64
C GLY A 187 -7.85 -6.16 -23.32
N VAL A 188 -8.35 -5.15 -22.62
CA VAL A 188 -7.70 -4.59 -21.42
C VAL A 188 -8.16 -5.34 -20.15
N PHE A 189 -7.20 -5.96 -19.45
CA PHE A 189 -7.45 -6.59 -18.15
C PHE A 189 -7.88 -5.54 -17.12
N SER A 190 -8.99 -5.78 -16.41
CA SER A 190 -9.52 -4.84 -15.41
C SER A 190 -8.88 -5.08 -14.04
N TYR A 191 -8.36 -4.02 -13.44
CA TYR A 191 -8.00 -3.97 -12.03
C TYR A 191 -9.01 -3.12 -11.28
N THR A 192 -9.36 -3.52 -10.06
CA THR A 192 -10.12 -2.69 -9.12
C THR A 192 -9.23 -1.56 -8.61
N LEU A 193 -9.84 -0.45 -8.19
CA LEU A 193 -9.13 0.68 -7.59
C LEU A 193 -8.35 0.24 -6.33
N LEU A 194 -8.91 -0.69 -5.54
CA LEU A 194 -8.24 -1.20 -4.36
C LEU A 194 -7.02 -2.04 -4.72
N GLU A 195 -7.07 -2.84 -5.79
CA GLU A 195 -5.90 -3.55 -6.30
C GLU A 195 -4.81 -2.58 -6.77
N THR A 196 -5.15 -1.49 -7.47
CA THR A 196 -4.14 -0.52 -7.92
C THR A 196 -3.50 0.22 -6.75
N ILE A 197 -4.29 0.70 -5.77
CA ILE A 197 -3.78 1.34 -4.55
C ILE A 197 -2.91 0.37 -3.76
N CYS A 198 -3.36 -0.87 -3.61
CA CYS A 198 -2.63 -1.92 -2.89
C CYS A 198 -1.25 -2.16 -3.52
N VAL A 199 -1.20 -2.41 -4.83
CA VAL A 199 0.04 -2.61 -5.58
C VAL A 199 1.00 -1.42 -5.41
N TYR A 200 0.49 -0.20 -5.54
CA TYR A 200 1.28 1.02 -5.34
C TYR A 200 1.83 1.13 -3.91
N GLY A 201 0.99 0.91 -2.90
CA GLY A 201 1.41 0.94 -1.50
C GLY A 201 2.48 -0.09 -1.16
N TYR A 202 2.30 -1.36 -1.55
CA TYR A 202 3.31 -2.40 -1.32
C TYR A 202 4.62 -2.17 -2.08
N SER A 203 4.56 -1.54 -3.25
CA SER A 203 5.77 -1.18 -4.00
C SER A 203 6.64 -0.16 -3.26
N LEU A 204 6.07 0.66 -2.38
CA LEU A 204 6.81 1.67 -1.61
C LEU A 204 7.62 1.08 -0.45
N PHE A 205 7.38 -0.18 -0.07
CA PHE A 205 8.06 -0.81 1.07
C PHE A 205 9.59 -0.70 0.98
N VAL A 206 10.18 -0.89 -0.21
CA VAL A 206 11.63 -0.80 -0.42
C VAL A 206 12.21 0.56 -0.02
N TYR A 207 11.43 1.63 -0.06
CA TYR A 207 11.90 2.96 0.35
C TYR A 207 12.13 3.07 1.85
N ILE A 208 11.48 2.24 2.69
CA ILE A 208 11.65 2.29 4.15
C ILE A 208 13.10 1.96 4.55
N PRO A 209 13.65 0.76 4.26
CA PRO A 209 15.03 0.45 4.59
C PRO A 209 16.01 1.36 3.83
N THR A 210 15.68 1.73 2.60
CA THR A 210 16.51 2.63 1.77
C THR A 210 16.65 4.01 2.39
N ALA A 211 15.55 4.61 2.87
CA ALA A 211 15.57 5.93 3.51
C ALA A 211 16.32 5.91 4.85
N PHE A 212 16.29 4.79 5.57
CA PHE A 212 17.11 4.61 6.78
C PHE A 212 18.60 4.53 6.43
N LEU A 213 18.97 3.77 5.41
CA LEU A 213 20.36 3.64 4.96
C LEU A 213 20.92 4.95 4.34
N ALA A 214 20.06 5.77 3.73
CA ALA A 214 20.42 7.05 3.13
C ALA A 214 20.84 8.13 4.16
N VAL A 215 20.76 7.84 5.46
CA VAL A 215 21.27 8.71 6.53
C VAL A 215 22.77 8.93 6.42
N ALA A 216 23.50 7.94 5.90
CA ALA A 216 24.97 7.97 5.83
C ALA A 216 25.50 9.25 5.15
N PRO A 217 26.63 9.80 5.61
CA PRO A 217 27.17 11.07 5.11
C PRO A 217 27.77 10.97 3.70
N TYR A 218 27.67 9.82 3.04
CA TYR A 218 28.23 9.58 1.72
C TYR A 218 27.20 9.93 0.63
N GLU A 219 27.43 11.05 -0.08
CA GLU A 219 26.50 11.56 -1.09
C GLU A 219 26.16 10.53 -2.19
N TRP A 220 27.17 9.84 -2.71
CA TRP A 220 26.98 8.85 -3.76
C TRP A 220 26.11 7.68 -3.31
N LEU A 221 26.18 7.31 -2.02
CA LEU A 221 25.44 6.18 -1.47
C LEU A 221 23.94 6.49 -1.47
N GLY A 222 23.55 7.72 -1.09
CA GLY A 222 22.15 8.15 -1.14
C GLY A 222 21.57 8.07 -2.56
N TRP A 223 22.32 8.51 -3.57
CA TRP A 223 21.89 8.39 -4.98
C TRP A 223 21.74 6.92 -5.41
N VAL A 224 22.73 6.08 -5.15
CA VAL A 224 22.69 4.65 -5.52
C VAL A 224 21.52 3.94 -4.85
N LEU A 225 21.33 4.14 -3.54
CA LEU A 225 20.26 3.53 -2.76
C LEU A 225 18.87 3.96 -3.26
N LEU A 226 18.65 5.27 -3.46
CA LEU A 226 17.35 5.77 -3.93
C LEU A 226 17.07 5.37 -5.39
N SER A 227 18.10 5.35 -6.25
CA SER A 227 17.96 4.84 -7.62
C SER A 227 17.63 3.35 -7.63
N PHE A 228 18.26 2.55 -6.77
CA PHE A 228 17.95 1.13 -6.61
C PHE A 228 16.49 0.92 -6.16
N ALA A 229 16.04 1.66 -5.16
CA ALA A 229 14.64 1.61 -4.69
C ALA A 229 13.65 1.97 -5.81
N MET A 230 13.95 3.01 -6.60
CA MET A 230 13.13 3.42 -7.74
C MET A 230 13.05 2.35 -8.82
N ILE A 231 14.17 1.72 -9.17
CA ILE A 231 14.21 0.65 -10.17
C ILE A 231 13.42 -0.58 -9.67
N LEU A 232 13.67 -1.02 -8.44
CA LEU A 232 13.01 -2.21 -7.89
C LEU A 232 11.50 -2.00 -7.79
N SER A 233 11.10 -0.90 -7.16
CA SER A 233 9.69 -0.55 -6.97
C SER A 233 8.99 -0.28 -8.31
N GLY A 234 9.61 0.46 -9.22
CA GLY A 234 9.07 0.71 -10.55
C GLY A 234 8.93 -0.56 -11.39
N SER A 235 9.86 -1.50 -11.26
CA SER A 235 9.78 -2.80 -11.94
C SER A 235 8.57 -3.61 -11.48
N VAL A 236 8.26 -3.61 -10.17
CA VAL A 236 7.06 -4.27 -9.63
C VAL A 236 5.79 -3.72 -10.26
N LEU A 237 5.67 -2.39 -10.35
CA LEU A 237 4.52 -1.73 -10.97
C LEU A 237 4.44 -2.11 -12.46
N LEU A 238 5.53 -1.97 -13.19
CA LEU A 238 5.57 -2.26 -14.63
C LEU A 238 5.23 -3.72 -14.93
N LEU A 239 5.80 -4.68 -14.20
CA LEU A 239 5.50 -6.09 -14.39
C LEU A 239 4.05 -6.43 -14.01
N THR A 240 3.52 -5.78 -12.97
CA THR A 240 2.14 -5.99 -12.53
C THR A 240 1.14 -5.50 -13.57
N PHE A 241 1.36 -4.30 -14.12
CA PHE A 241 0.47 -3.73 -15.14
C PHE A 241 0.81 -4.18 -16.57
N TRP A 242 1.93 -4.87 -16.78
CA TRP A 242 2.40 -5.33 -18.09
C TRP A 242 1.35 -6.08 -18.91
N PRO A 243 0.56 -7.02 -18.35
CA PRO A 243 -0.48 -7.71 -19.13
C PRO A 243 -1.56 -6.76 -19.64
N SER A 244 -1.94 -5.76 -18.84
CA SER A 244 -2.91 -4.74 -19.22
C SER A 244 -2.36 -3.76 -20.24
N ILE A 245 -1.08 -3.39 -20.09
CA ILE A 245 -0.38 -2.46 -20.99
C ILE A 245 -0.20 -3.12 -22.36
N ARG A 246 0.33 -4.34 -22.41
CA ARG A 246 0.64 -5.04 -23.67
C ARG A 246 -0.60 -5.35 -24.52
N GLY A 247 -1.77 -5.45 -23.89
CA GLY A 247 -3.06 -5.66 -24.58
C GLY A 247 -3.65 -4.40 -25.22
N ASP A 248 -3.10 -3.22 -24.94
CA ASP A 248 -3.59 -1.94 -25.45
C ASP A 248 -2.78 -1.44 -26.68
N THR A 249 -3.20 -0.34 -27.28
CA THR A 249 -2.51 0.35 -28.38
C THR A 249 -1.11 0.80 -27.97
N ARG A 250 -0.17 0.86 -28.92
CA ARG A 250 1.22 1.27 -28.67
C ARG A 250 1.33 2.64 -28.01
N LEU A 251 0.48 3.59 -28.41
CA LEU A 251 0.46 4.94 -27.85
C LEU A 251 -0.01 4.94 -26.40
N ALA A 252 -1.15 4.30 -26.09
CA ALA A 252 -1.66 4.21 -24.72
C ALA A 252 -0.68 3.47 -23.80
N SER A 253 -0.05 2.41 -24.32
CA SER A 253 0.99 1.67 -23.61
C SER A 253 2.19 2.54 -23.27
N LEU A 254 2.69 3.29 -24.26
CA LEU A 254 3.83 4.20 -24.08
C LEU A 254 3.50 5.30 -23.06
N ILE A 255 2.31 5.90 -23.16
CA ILE A 255 1.85 6.92 -22.21
C ILE A 255 1.81 6.33 -20.80
N THR A 256 1.20 5.15 -20.62
CA THR A 256 1.06 4.50 -19.32
C THR A 256 2.43 4.21 -18.69
N VAL A 257 3.34 3.58 -19.43
CA VAL A 257 4.71 3.28 -18.96
C VAL A 257 5.46 4.56 -18.60
N THR A 258 5.37 5.58 -19.46
CA THR A 258 6.03 6.87 -19.24
C THR A 258 5.50 7.55 -17.98
N CYS A 259 4.18 7.57 -17.78
CA CYS A 259 3.57 8.14 -16.58
C CYS A 259 4.01 7.40 -15.30
N ILE A 260 3.99 6.05 -15.30
CA ILE A 260 4.44 5.26 -14.15
C ILE A 260 5.88 5.61 -13.80
N VAL A 261 6.80 5.56 -14.77
CA VAL A 261 8.21 5.87 -14.56
C VAL A 261 8.41 7.32 -14.11
N ALA A 262 7.71 8.28 -14.73
CA ALA A 262 7.85 9.69 -14.41
C ALA A 262 7.40 10.02 -12.99
N PHE A 263 6.23 9.53 -12.55
CA PHE A 263 5.76 9.78 -11.18
C PHE A 263 6.64 9.08 -10.13
N HIS A 264 7.18 7.91 -10.44
CA HIS A 264 8.12 7.21 -9.55
C HIS A 264 9.46 7.94 -9.42
N ALA A 265 9.99 8.41 -10.56
CA ALA A 265 11.17 9.23 -10.59
C ALA A 265 10.95 10.54 -9.84
N LEU A 266 9.78 11.18 -10.02
CA LEU A 266 9.42 12.41 -9.30
C LEU A 266 9.39 12.21 -7.79
N LEU A 267 8.75 11.14 -7.30
CA LEU A 267 8.75 10.82 -5.88
C LEU A 267 10.18 10.63 -5.35
N THR A 268 10.99 9.84 -6.07
CA THR A 268 12.38 9.53 -5.67
C THR A 268 13.27 10.77 -5.66
N LEU A 269 13.20 11.58 -6.72
CA LEU A 269 13.97 12.81 -6.85
C LEU A 269 13.51 13.83 -5.81
N GLY A 270 12.21 13.98 -5.58
CA GLY A 270 11.66 14.80 -4.52
C GLY A 270 12.19 14.37 -3.14
N CYS A 271 12.17 13.05 -2.87
CA CYS A 271 12.75 12.50 -1.66
C CYS A 271 14.24 12.83 -1.52
N LYS A 272 15.05 12.58 -2.57
CA LYS A 272 16.50 12.83 -2.54
C LYS A 272 16.81 14.31 -2.32
N LEU A 273 16.18 15.19 -3.09
CA LEU A 273 16.54 16.61 -3.12
C LEU A 273 16.05 17.36 -1.88
N TYR A 274 14.87 17.02 -1.35
CA TYR A 274 14.30 17.71 -0.20
C TYR A 274 14.78 17.14 1.14
N PHE A 275 14.78 15.81 1.30
CA PHE A 275 15.06 15.18 2.60
C PHE A 275 16.53 14.82 2.80
N PHE A 276 17.28 14.57 1.71
CA PHE A 276 18.69 14.18 1.76
C PHE A 276 19.56 15.12 0.89
N PRO A 277 19.53 16.44 1.17
CA PRO A 277 20.23 17.43 0.36
C PRO A 277 21.74 17.23 0.43
N SER A 278 22.39 17.41 -0.72
CA SER A 278 23.84 17.38 -0.81
C SER A 278 24.45 18.59 -0.08
N TRP A 279 25.61 18.39 0.56
CA TRP A 279 26.38 19.42 1.26
C TRP A 279 26.58 20.74 0.48
N ARG A 280 26.64 20.68 -0.86
CA ARG A 280 26.80 21.88 -1.71
C ARG A 280 25.59 22.81 -1.69
N SER A 281 24.39 22.30 -1.43
CA SER A 281 23.17 23.11 -1.46
C SER A 281 23.00 23.96 -0.20
N THR A 282 23.59 23.55 0.93
CA THR A 282 23.44 24.23 2.22
C THR A 282 24.35 25.47 2.36
N ASP A 283 25.50 25.50 1.67
CA ASP A 283 26.44 26.66 1.74
C ASP A 283 25.90 27.89 0.98
N SER A 284 24.99 27.68 0.02
CA SER A 284 24.33 28.73 -0.75
C SER A 284 23.26 29.48 0.07
N ASP A 285 22.50 28.77 0.91
CA ASP A 285 21.37 29.34 1.66
C ASP A 285 21.84 30.23 2.82
N VAL A 286 22.92 29.84 3.49
CA VAL A 286 23.54 30.62 4.59
C VAL A 286 24.10 31.96 4.09
N ARG A 287 24.58 32.02 2.85
CA ARG A 287 25.09 33.27 2.25
C ARG A 287 23.98 34.27 1.92
N HIS A 288 22.76 33.82 1.64
CA HIS A 288 21.64 34.72 1.37
C HIS A 288 20.98 35.25 2.64
N THR A 289 20.97 34.50 3.75
CA THR A 289 20.39 34.99 5.01
C THR A 289 21.31 35.96 5.78
N THR A 290 22.63 35.92 5.55
CA THR A 290 23.58 36.83 6.24
C THR A 290 23.63 38.24 5.63
N ALA A 291 22.93 38.49 4.51
CA ALA A 291 22.86 39.81 3.88
C ALA A 291 21.74 40.71 4.41
N ALA A 292 21.12 40.38 5.56
CA ALA A 292 20.30 41.33 6.29
C ALA A 292 21.21 42.31 7.07
N ALA A 293 21.44 43.48 6.48
CA ALA A 293 22.24 44.56 7.04
C ALA A 293 21.86 44.88 8.51
N PRO A 294 22.84 45.15 9.39
CA PRO A 294 22.52 45.64 10.72
C PRO A 294 21.91 47.03 10.57
N HIS A 295 20.64 47.18 10.94
CA HIS A 295 20.04 48.49 11.17
C HIS A 295 20.79 49.15 12.34
N THR A 296 21.84 49.92 12.03
CA THR A 296 22.41 50.90 12.95
C THR A 296 21.34 51.96 13.23
N VAL A 297 20.66 51.84 14.37
CA VAL A 297 19.88 52.93 14.94
C VAL A 297 20.89 54.01 15.38
N LYS A 298 21.07 55.04 14.54
CA LYS A 298 21.71 56.29 14.96
C LYS A 298 20.80 56.93 16.01
N MET A 299 21.13 56.77 17.28
CA MET A 299 20.59 57.62 18.34
C MET A 299 21.06 59.05 18.09
N ALA A 300 20.16 59.89 17.57
CA ALA A 300 20.38 61.32 17.47
C ALA A 300 20.37 61.90 18.88
N HIS A 301 21.54 62.36 19.31
CA HIS A 301 21.76 63.15 20.51
C HIS A 301 20.95 64.46 20.38
N SER A 302 19.90 64.62 21.18
CA SER A 302 19.25 65.93 21.38
C SER A 302 19.62 66.46 22.76
N THR A 303 20.58 67.37 22.74
CA THR A 303 20.99 68.21 23.85
C THR A 303 19.86 69.16 24.22
N LEU A 304 19.26 69.03 25.40
CA LEU A 304 18.65 70.18 26.08
C LEU A 304 18.59 69.96 27.60
N VAL A 305 19.71 70.23 28.27
CA VAL A 305 19.70 70.59 29.70
C VAL A 305 20.12 72.04 29.79
N ALA A 306 19.15 72.94 29.96
CA ALA A 306 19.36 74.22 30.59
C ALA A 306 18.04 74.76 31.15
N HIS A 307 18.04 74.94 32.48
CA HIS A 307 17.27 75.93 33.22
C HIS A 307 15.76 75.68 33.43
N MET A 308 15.42 75.03 34.54
CA MET A 308 14.63 75.63 35.64
C MET A 308 14.40 74.61 36.76
N VAL A 309 14.25 75.11 37.99
CA VAL A 309 13.99 74.41 39.27
C VAL A 309 15.25 74.18 40.12
N LYS A 310 15.71 75.27 40.74
CA LYS A 310 16.25 75.25 42.10
C LYS A 310 15.58 76.36 42.90
N SER A 311 14.37 76.10 43.39
CA SER A 311 13.80 76.73 44.58
C SER A 311 13.13 75.63 45.40
N GLY A 312 13.54 75.47 46.65
CA GLY A 312 12.99 74.46 47.55
C GLY A 312 13.97 73.95 48.58
N VAL A 313 14.07 74.74 49.66
CA VAL A 313 14.72 74.47 50.97
C VAL A 313 16.22 74.74 51.06
#